data_AF-A0A369A2L0-F1
#
_entry.id   AF-A0A369A2L0-F1
#
_cell.length_a   1.000
_cell.length_b   1.000
_cell.length_c   1.000
_cell.angle_alpha   90.00
_cell.angle_beta   90.00
_cell.angle_gamma   90.00
#
_symmetry.space_group_name_H-M   'P 1'
#
loop_
_entity.id
_entity.type
_entity.pdbx_description
1 polymer ?
#
loop_
_entity_poly.entity_id
_entity_poly.type
_entity_poly.pdbx_seq_one_letter_code
_entity_poly.pdbx_strand_id
1 'polypeptide(L)'
;MNDEINYENNPLHGLGLQELLTQLVDHYGFEILYAYLNINCFNTNPSIESSVKFLKKTEWAREKVEIFYLYKFKNLPRVSSEQFELPPRKRIIPEGQTPREPAELSFEDAERVREKQAKKAAEHGKTKNYRNNKPSDYSRH
;
A
#
# COMPACT_ATOMS: atom_id res chain seq x y z
N MET A 1 30.89 16.88 -0.94
CA MET A 1 29.84 17.22 -1.93
C MET A 1 28.52 17.09 -1.20
N ASN A 2 27.64 18.10 -1.27
CA ASN A 2 26.26 17.93 -0.79
C ASN A 2 25.56 17.12 -1.87
N ASP A 3 25.40 15.82 -1.65
CA ASP A 3 24.54 14.99 -2.49
C ASP A 3 23.10 15.43 -2.22
N GLU A 4 22.67 16.48 -2.91
CA GLU A 4 21.35 17.08 -2.80
C GLU A 4 20.34 16.06 -3.31
N ILE A 5 19.61 15.44 -2.38
CA ILE A 5 18.66 14.39 -2.73
C ILE A 5 17.49 15.02 -3.47
N ASN A 6 17.43 14.80 -4.80
CA ASN A 6 16.35 15.32 -5.63
C ASN A 6 15.08 14.46 -5.49
N TYR A 7 14.06 15.02 -4.85
CA TYR A 7 12.73 14.42 -4.70
C TYR A 7 11.69 14.95 -5.71
N GLU A 8 12.08 15.86 -6.61
CA GLU A 8 11.16 16.56 -7.52
C GLU A 8 10.46 15.61 -8.49
N ASN A 9 11.09 14.48 -8.83
CA ASN A 9 10.51 13.48 -9.73
C ASN A 9 9.42 12.62 -9.08
N ASN A 10 9.15 12.78 -7.77
CA ASN A 10 8.11 12.01 -7.12
C ASN A 10 6.71 12.56 -7.48
N PRO A 11 5.81 11.76 -8.07
CA PRO A 11 4.45 12.23 -8.43
C PRO A 11 3.60 12.70 -7.24
N LEU A 12 4.02 12.42 -6.00
CA LEU A 12 3.38 12.92 -4.78
C LEU A 12 3.89 14.30 -4.35
N HIS A 13 5.02 14.76 -4.91
CA HIS A 13 5.59 16.07 -4.62
C HIS A 13 4.63 17.17 -5.13
N GLY A 14 4.20 18.05 -4.22
CA GLY A 14 3.20 19.08 -4.53
C GLY A 14 1.75 18.57 -4.69
N LEU A 15 1.51 17.25 -4.71
CA LEU A 15 0.17 16.69 -4.84
C LEU A 15 -0.56 16.64 -3.49
N GLY A 16 -1.68 17.36 -3.41
CA GLY A 16 -2.56 17.37 -2.25
C GLY A 16 -3.29 16.04 -2.05
N LEU A 17 -3.53 15.67 -0.80
CA LEU A 17 -4.22 14.42 -0.45
C LEU A 17 -5.64 14.34 -1.02
N GLN A 18 -6.35 15.47 -1.08
CA GLN A 18 -7.69 15.54 -1.66
C GLN A 18 -7.65 15.28 -3.16
N GLU A 19 -6.76 15.96 -3.88
CA GLU A 19 -6.56 15.79 -5.33
C GLU A 19 -6.16 14.34 -5.68
N LEU A 20 -5.21 13.79 -4.94
CA LEU A 20 -4.79 12.39 -5.08
C LEU A 20 -5.98 11.43 -4.94
N LEU A 21 -6.79 11.62 -3.89
CA LEU A 21 -7.94 10.75 -3.64
C LEU A 21 -9.02 10.92 -4.70
N THR A 22 -9.28 12.15 -5.16
CA THR A 22 -10.22 12.41 -6.25
C THR A 22 -9.81 11.64 -7.51
N GLN A 23 -8.54 11.69 -7.92
CA GLN A 23 -8.05 10.95 -9.10
C GLN A 23 -8.22 9.43 -8.95
N LEU A 24 -7.95 8.89 -7.75
CA LEU A 24 -8.15 7.46 -7.50
C LEU A 24 -9.61 7.04 -7.56
N VAL A 25 -10.50 7.84 -6.97
CA VAL A 25 -11.94 7.55 -6.94
C VAL A 25 -12.58 7.74 -8.31
N ASP A 26 -12.16 8.76 -9.05
CA ASP A 26 -12.62 9.01 -10.43
C ASP A 26 -12.29 7.84 -11.36
N HIS A 27 -11.08 7.28 -11.22
CA HIS A 27 -10.64 6.18 -12.07
C HIS A 27 -11.12 4.79 -11.60
N TYR A 28 -11.11 4.51 -10.30
CA TYR A 28 -11.38 3.16 -9.76
C TYR A 28 -12.67 3.03 -8.96
N GLY A 29 -13.23 4.13 -8.46
CA GLY A 29 -14.34 4.11 -7.52
C GLY A 29 -13.95 3.63 -6.11
N PHE A 30 -14.84 3.88 -5.16
CA PHE A 30 -14.62 3.52 -3.75
C PHE A 30 -14.59 2.01 -3.50
N GLU A 31 -15.37 1.23 -4.25
CA GLU A 31 -15.50 -0.21 -4.06
C GLU A 31 -14.19 -0.94 -4.38
N ILE A 32 -13.54 -0.60 -5.50
CA ILE A 32 -12.23 -1.16 -5.86
C ILE A 32 -11.19 -0.74 -4.83
N LEU A 33 -11.17 0.55 -4.43
CA LEU A 33 -10.25 1.02 -3.41
C LEU A 33 -10.43 0.27 -2.09
N TYR A 34 -11.66 0.00 -1.67
CA TYR A 34 -11.92 -0.83 -0.50
C TYR A 34 -11.42 -2.27 -0.69
N ALA A 35 -11.69 -2.89 -1.85
CA ALA A 35 -11.28 -4.27 -2.13
C ALA A 35 -9.75 -4.45 -2.08
N TYR A 36 -8.99 -3.50 -2.61
CA TYR A 36 -7.52 -3.57 -2.65
C TYR A 36 -6.84 -3.05 -1.37
N LEU A 37 -7.37 -1.98 -0.77
CA LEU A 37 -6.73 -1.33 0.38
C LEU A 37 -7.26 -1.85 1.71
N ASN A 38 -8.49 -2.38 1.74
CA ASN A 38 -9.20 -2.82 2.95
C ASN A 38 -9.18 -1.74 4.05
N ILE A 39 -9.51 -0.50 3.67
CA ILE A 39 -9.60 0.65 4.58
C ILE A 39 -11.07 1.02 4.72
N ASN A 40 -11.60 0.95 5.95
CA ASN A 40 -13.03 1.09 6.20
C ASN A 40 -13.64 2.45 5.78
N CYS A 41 -12.86 3.52 5.68
CA CYS A 41 -13.39 4.82 5.24
C CYS A 41 -13.92 4.81 3.81
N PHE A 42 -13.51 3.84 2.97
CA PHE A 42 -14.02 3.65 1.61
C PHE A 42 -15.28 2.78 1.55
N ASN A 43 -15.69 2.15 2.66
CA ASN A 43 -16.88 1.32 2.73
C ASN A 43 -17.97 1.98 3.60
N THR A 44 -17.59 2.54 4.74
CA THR A 44 -18.51 3.19 5.67
C THR A 44 -18.64 4.68 5.33
N ASN A 45 -19.72 5.04 4.64
CA ASN A 45 -20.02 6.40 4.17
C ASN A 45 -18.93 6.97 3.23
N PRO A 46 -18.76 6.36 2.05
CA PRO A 46 -17.73 6.74 1.09
C PRO A 46 -17.97 8.17 0.58
N SER A 47 -17.10 9.09 0.97
CA SER A 47 -17.01 10.42 0.38
C SER A 47 -15.58 10.93 0.39
N ILE A 48 -15.26 11.84 -0.53
CA ILE A 48 -13.92 12.44 -0.61
C ILE A 48 -13.60 13.18 0.69
N GLU A 49 -14.53 13.99 1.21
CA GLU A 49 -14.30 14.76 2.42
C GLU A 49 -14.12 13.90 3.67
N SER A 50 -14.96 12.87 3.86
CA SER A 50 -14.88 11.98 5.02
C SER A 50 -13.56 11.20 5.00
N SER A 51 -13.19 10.68 3.83
CA SER A 51 -11.96 9.96 3.60
C SER A 51 -10.72 10.83 3.82
N VAL A 52 -10.69 12.06 3.29
CA VAL A 52 -9.57 12.99 3.52
C VAL A 52 -9.42 13.32 5.01
N LYS A 53 -10.53 13.58 5.72
CA LYS A 53 -10.50 13.81 7.17
C LYS A 53 -9.94 12.61 7.93
N PHE A 54 -10.30 11.39 7.53
CA PHE A 54 -9.78 10.15 8.11
C PHE A 54 -8.28 9.97 7.82
N LEU A 55 -7.87 10.06 6.55
CA LEU A 55 -6.50 9.86 6.11
C LEU A 55 -5.53 10.91 6.70
N LYS A 56 -6.00 12.12 7.00
CA LYS A 56 -5.21 13.12 7.74
C LYS A 56 -4.88 12.69 9.18
N LYS A 57 -5.76 11.92 9.82
CA LYS A 57 -5.59 11.44 11.21
C LYS A 57 -4.91 10.06 11.27
N THR A 58 -4.93 9.30 10.18
CA THR A 58 -4.46 7.91 10.14
C THR A 58 -3.32 7.77 9.15
N GLU A 59 -2.10 8.02 9.62
CA GLU A 59 -0.90 8.11 8.79
C GLU A 59 -0.61 6.82 8.01
N TRP A 60 -0.66 5.66 8.65
CA TRP A 60 -0.45 4.38 7.96
C TRP A 60 -1.45 4.15 6.82
N ALA A 61 -2.69 4.63 6.96
CA ALA A 61 -3.72 4.51 5.93
C ALA A 61 -3.43 5.48 4.77
N ARG A 62 -3.00 6.70 5.08
CA ARG A 62 -2.53 7.68 4.08
C ARG A 62 -1.37 7.13 3.28
N GLU A 63 -0.35 6.60 3.94
CA GLU A 63 0.80 6.00 3.25
C GLU A 63 0.38 4.82 2.37
N LYS A 64 -0.56 3.99 2.82
CA LYS A 64 -1.08 2.88 2.02
C LYS A 64 -1.78 3.36 0.74
N VAL A 65 -2.56 4.44 0.82
CA VAL A 65 -3.21 5.08 -0.34
C VAL A 65 -2.16 5.71 -1.27
N GLU A 66 -1.14 6.37 -0.73
CA GLU A 66 -0.06 6.98 -1.52
C GLU A 66 0.79 5.92 -2.24
N ILE A 67 1.10 4.80 -1.58
CA ILE A 67 1.77 3.64 -2.19
C ILE A 67 0.93 3.09 -3.35
N PHE A 68 -0.38 2.95 -3.15
CA PHE A 68 -1.29 2.50 -4.19
C PHE A 68 -1.31 3.46 -5.38
N TYR A 69 -1.35 4.76 -5.12
CA TYR A 69 -1.27 5.77 -6.17
C TYR A 69 0.01 5.63 -7.01
N LEU A 70 1.18 5.46 -6.37
CA LEU A 70 2.45 5.33 -7.09
C LEU A 70 2.53 4.08 -7.97
N TYR A 71 2.09 2.92 -7.49
CA TYR A 71 2.34 1.64 -8.18
C TYR A 71 1.14 1.08 -8.94
N LYS A 72 -0.09 1.47 -8.59
CA LYS A 72 -1.29 1.06 -9.32
C LYS A 72 -1.75 2.15 -10.27
N PHE A 73 -1.83 3.39 -9.81
CA PHE A 73 -2.32 4.48 -10.65
C PHE A 73 -1.24 5.08 -11.56
N LYS A 74 -0.04 5.37 -11.03
CA LYS A 74 1.12 5.84 -11.83
C LYS A 74 1.95 4.70 -12.42
N ASN A 75 1.65 3.47 -12.00
CA ASN A 75 2.25 2.23 -12.52
C ASN A 75 3.78 2.30 -12.64
N LEU A 76 4.41 2.87 -11.59
CA LEU A 76 5.85 3.03 -11.51
C LEU A 76 6.55 1.67 -11.34
N PRO A 77 7.79 1.53 -11.83
CA PRO A 77 8.56 0.31 -11.61
C PRO A 77 8.86 0.13 -10.12
N ARG A 78 9.15 -1.12 -9.76
CA ARG A 78 9.46 -1.49 -8.38
C ARG A 78 10.76 -0.82 -7.94
N VAL A 79 10.70 -0.13 -6.80
CA VAL A 79 11.87 0.49 -6.14
C VAL A 79 12.75 -0.56 -5.43
N SER A 80 13.99 -0.19 -5.11
CA SER A 80 14.90 -1.01 -4.29
C SER A 80 14.33 -1.26 -2.88
N SER A 81 14.84 -2.28 -2.19
CA SER A 81 14.42 -2.59 -0.81
C SER A 81 14.63 -1.41 0.15
N GLU A 82 15.77 -0.72 0.04
CA GLU A 82 16.13 0.44 0.88
C GLU A 82 15.15 1.60 0.68
N GLN A 83 14.77 1.88 -0.56
CA GLN A 83 13.76 2.92 -0.87
C GLN A 83 12.35 2.51 -0.43
N PHE A 84 12.07 1.21 -0.35
CA PHE A 84 10.77 0.72 0.09
C PHE A 84 10.52 0.96 1.59
N GLU A 85 11.59 0.95 2.40
CA GLU A 85 11.54 1.25 3.84
C GLU A 85 11.21 2.73 4.12
N LEU A 86 11.46 3.62 3.15
CA LEU A 86 11.13 5.03 3.26
C LEU A 86 9.63 5.28 3.01
N PRO A 87 9.03 6.28 3.70
CA PRO A 87 7.67 6.73 3.42
C PRO A 87 7.52 7.11 1.94
N PRO A 88 6.36 6.85 1.31
CA PRO A 88 6.15 7.06 -0.13
C PRO A 88 6.50 8.46 -0.64
N ARG A 89 6.28 9.52 0.16
CA ARG A 89 6.67 10.90 -0.19
C ARG A 89 8.18 11.18 -0.14
N LYS A 90 8.95 10.36 0.57
CA LYS A 90 10.43 10.48 0.71
C LYS A 90 11.19 9.53 -0.21
N ARG A 91 10.50 8.86 -1.13
CA ARG A 91 11.14 7.96 -2.10
C ARG A 91 11.74 8.76 -3.24
N ILE A 92 12.95 8.37 -3.63
CA ILE A 92 13.66 8.92 -4.79
C ILE A 92 13.25 8.12 -6.02
N ILE A 93 12.75 8.80 -7.05
CA ILE A 93 12.41 8.20 -8.34
C ILE A 93 13.45 8.66 -9.37
N PRO A 94 14.18 7.74 -10.04
CA PRO A 94 15.21 8.09 -11.01
C PRO A 94 14.67 8.93 -12.18
N GLU A 95 15.46 9.90 -12.65
CA GLU A 95 15.11 10.94 -13.65
C GLU A 95 14.64 10.43 -15.04
N GLY A 96 14.70 9.12 -15.32
CA GLY A 96 14.21 8.53 -16.58
C GLY A 96 12.85 7.82 -16.47
N GLN A 97 12.24 7.77 -15.29
CA GLN A 97 11.01 7.00 -15.07
C GLN A 97 9.78 7.92 -15.17
N THR A 98 8.97 7.70 -16.19
CA THR A 98 7.69 8.38 -16.35
C THR A 98 6.54 7.52 -15.84
N PRO A 99 5.51 8.12 -15.22
CA PRO A 99 4.26 7.43 -14.95
C PRO A 99 3.67 6.82 -16.22
N ARG A 100 3.11 5.61 -16.08
CA ARG A 100 2.40 4.90 -17.15
C ARG A 100 0.90 4.97 -16.92
N GLU A 101 0.15 4.37 -17.85
CA GLU A 101 -1.29 4.22 -17.70
C GLU A 101 -1.63 3.47 -16.41
N PRO A 102 -2.72 3.87 -15.72
CA PRO A 102 -3.20 3.20 -14.53
C PRO A 102 -3.41 1.71 -14.78
N ALA A 103 -3.02 0.88 -13.82
CA ALA A 103 -3.24 -0.55 -13.88
C ALA A 103 -4.75 -0.83 -13.93
N GLU A 104 -5.17 -1.76 -14.79
CA GLU A 104 -6.51 -2.31 -14.75
C GLU A 104 -6.67 -3.15 -13.48
N LEU A 105 -7.69 -2.82 -12.68
CA LEU A 105 -7.96 -3.47 -11.40
C LEU A 105 -9.33 -4.15 -11.48
N SER A 106 -9.38 -5.43 -11.16
CA SER A 106 -10.61 -6.22 -11.14
C SER A 106 -10.94 -6.65 -9.71
N PHE A 107 -12.24 -6.78 -9.40
CA PHE A 107 -12.67 -7.31 -8.11
C PHE A 107 -12.19 -8.75 -7.89
N GLU A 108 -12.19 -9.56 -8.95
CA GLU A 108 -11.73 -10.95 -8.93
C GLU A 108 -10.25 -11.04 -8.53
N ASP A 109 -9.40 -10.13 -9.03
CA ASP A 109 -8.00 -10.08 -8.62
C ASP A 109 -7.82 -9.62 -7.17
N ALA A 110 -8.66 -8.69 -6.70
CA ALA A 110 -8.65 -8.29 -5.30
C ALA A 110 -8.99 -9.47 -4.37
N GLU A 111 -9.99 -10.28 -4.73
CA GLU A 111 -10.37 -11.49 -3.98
C GLU A 111 -9.25 -12.52 -3.97
N ARG A 112 -8.61 -12.78 -5.11
CA ARG A 112 -7.46 -13.70 -5.20
C ARG A 112 -6.30 -13.25 -4.32
N VAL A 113 -6.02 -11.94 -4.30
CA VAL A 113 -4.98 -11.37 -3.44
C VAL A 113 -5.36 -11.55 -1.97
N ARG A 114 -6.62 -11.29 -1.59
CA ARG A 114 -7.10 -11.45 -0.22
C ARG A 114 -7.08 -12.91 0.24
N GLU A 115 -7.52 -13.84 -0.61
CA GLU A 115 -7.47 -15.28 -0.33
C GLU A 115 -6.02 -15.74 -0.13
N LYS A 116 -5.11 -15.30 -1.00
CA LYS A 116 -3.67 -15.62 -0.88
C LYS A 116 -3.08 -15.06 0.42
N GLN A 117 -3.44 -13.84 0.81
CA GLN A 117 -3.02 -13.25 2.08
C GLN A 117 -3.59 -14.03 3.28
N ALA A 118 -4.85 -14.45 3.22
CA ALA A 118 -5.51 -15.23 4.27
C ALA A 118 -4.89 -16.64 4.43
N LYS A 119 -4.61 -17.33 3.32
CA LYS A 119 -3.92 -18.64 3.32
C LYS A 119 -2.54 -18.53 3.97
N LYS A 120 -1.72 -17.55 3.54
CA LYS A 120 -0.41 -17.29 4.13
C LYS A 120 -0.48 -16.98 5.64
N ALA A 121 -1.45 -16.16 6.05
CA ALA A 121 -1.65 -15.85 7.46
C ALA A 121 -2.04 -17.10 8.27
N ALA A 122 -2.93 -17.95 7.74
CA ALA A 122 -3.33 -19.20 8.38
C ALA A 122 -2.17 -20.20 8.48
N GLU A 123 -1.35 -20.33 7.44
CA GLU A 123 -0.13 -21.16 7.45
C GLU A 123 0.87 -20.66 8.49
N HIS A 124 1.10 -19.35 8.55
CA HIS A 124 2.00 -18.74 9.55
C HIS A 124 1.48 -18.88 10.99
N GLY A 125 0.15 -18.96 11.18
CA GLY A 125 -0.44 -19.30 12.48
C GLY A 125 -0.16 -20.74 12.92
N LYS A 126 -0.24 -21.69 11.98
CA LYS A 126 0.04 -23.13 12.24
C LYS A 126 1.50 -23.38 12.62
N THR A 127 2.46 -22.73 11.95
CA THR A 127 3.89 -22.90 12.26
C THR A 127 4.26 -22.36 13.65
N LYS A 128 3.66 -21.24 14.08
CA LYS A 128 3.85 -20.68 15.43
C LYS A 128 3.31 -21.61 16.52
N ASN A 129 2.16 -22.23 16.27
CA ASN A 129 1.54 -23.16 17.22
C ASN A 129 2.31 -24.49 17.35
N TYR A 130 2.93 -24.97 16.28
CA TYR A 130 3.81 -26.15 16.29
C TYR A 130 5.13 -25.90 17.04
N ARG A 131 5.72 -24.70 16.90
CA ARG A 131 6.94 -24.31 17.63
C ARG A 131 6.70 -24.20 19.14
N ASN A 132 5.54 -23.68 19.57
CA ASN A 132 5.21 -23.54 20.99
C ASN A 132 4.80 -24.86 21.67
N ASN A 133 4.35 -25.86 20.90
CA ASN A 133 3.99 -27.20 21.41
C ASN A 133 5.07 -28.26 21.14
N LYS A 134 6.33 -27.87 20.92
CA LYS A 134 7.42 -28.84 20.93
C LYS A 134 7.70 -29.22 22.39
N PRO A 135 7.54 -30.50 22.80
CA PRO A 135 8.03 -30.94 24.09
C PRO A 135 9.55 -30.70 24.13
N SER A 136 10.02 -30.00 25.17
CA SER A 136 11.45 -29.83 25.41
C SER A 136 12.04 -31.20 25.73
N ASP A 137 12.70 -31.82 24.75
CA ASP A 137 13.45 -33.05 24.96
C ASP A 137 14.76 -32.71 25.70
N TYR A 138 14.62 -32.55 27.02
CA TYR A 138 15.73 -32.67 27.96
C TYR A 138 15.75 -34.11 28.49
N SER A 139 16.12 -35.05 27.63
CA SER A 139 16.62 -36.34 28.09
C SER A 139 18.02 -36.16 28.67
N ARG A 140 18.06 -36.02 30.00
CA ARG A 140 19.18 -36.41 30.88
C ARG A 140 19.84 -37.67 30.35
N HIS A 141 21.17 -37.71 30.25
CA HIS A 141 22.04 -38.80 30.70
C HIS A 141 23.38 -38.18 31.10
#